data_AF-A0A4Q1SPK8-F1
#
_entry.id   AF-A0A4Q1SPK8-F1
#
_cell.length_a   1.000
_cell.length_b   1.000
_cell.length_c   1.000
_cell.angle_alpha   90.00
_cell.angle_beta   90.00
_cell.angle_gamma   90.00
#
_symmetry.space_group_name_H-M   'P 1'
#
loop_
_entity.id
_entity.type
_entity.pdbx_description
1 polymer ?
#
loop_
_entity_poly.entity_id
_entity_poly.type
_entity_poly.pdbx_seq_one_letter_code
_entity_poly.pdbx_strand_id
1 'polypeptide(L)'
;MRKTLLVFISTFLLCSSLHTYAEEGKQSSLKESMEQARIKEQQYDEKKMKRLANQLGIDIQGLNRKQAVQAILEAKKLKAITLREKQLLIKLGVSDRQKLAQELEQKQRQTLNEMALRLDVDITNLSNKEARELLKKLTEERRQAQLETLAARLQVDITGLEHKEAKEKLKQAIDLNKWQFVKETAQKLEVDIEGLAYQEALKLTKTELKKEQRKKLEQLAAQLHIRIKGLSNEEALELVKKAQK
;
A
#
# COMPACT_ATOMS: atom_id res chain seq x y z
N MET A 1 -48.46 -9.37 -83.38
CA MET A 1 -49.13 -10.12 -82.29
C MET A 1 -48.51 -9.67 -80.98
N ARG A 2 -49.26 -8.92 -80.16
CA ARG A 2 -49.84 -9.37 -78.87
C ARG A 2 -48.74 -9.80 -77.88
N LYS A 3 -48.36 -8.90 -76.97
CA LYS A 3 -48.97 -8.66 -75.63
C LYS A 3 -48.45 -9.69 -74.61
N THR A 4 -48.18 -9.22 -73.39
CA THR A 4 -47.93 -9.94 -72.12
C THR A 4 -46.48 -10.16 -71.69
N LEU A 5 -45.86 -9.14 -71.07
CA LEU A 5 -44.95 -9.34 -69.94
C LEU A 5 -44.70 -8.01 -69.19
N LEU A 6 -45.73 -7.45 -68.55
CA LEU A 6 -45.60 -6.17 -67.85
C LEU A 6 -46.58 -6.09 -66.67
N VAL A 7 -46.55 -7.07 -65.78
CA VAL A 7 -47.34 -7.04 -64.53
C VAL A 7 -46.60 -7.87 -63.47
N PHE A 8 -45.50 -7.38 -62.87
CA PHE A 8 -45.02 -7.93 -61.57
C PHE A 8 -44.03 -7.03 -60.79
N ILE A 9 -43.86 -5.73 -61.13
CA ILE A 9 -42.94 -4.81 -60.41
C ILE A 9 -43.70 -3.72 -59.62
N SER A 10 -45.04 -3.71 -59.62
CA SER A 10 -45.83 -2.59 -59.07
C SER A 10 -46.24 -2.74 -57.59
N THR A 11 -46.01 -3.87 -56.93
CA THR A 11 -46.59 -4.14 -55.59
C THR A 11 -45.58 -4.21 -54.44
N PHE A 12 -44.30 -3.88 -54.68
CA PHE A 12 -43.30 -3.77 -53.60
C PHE A 12 -42.89 -2.32 -53.25
N LEU A 13 -43.48 -1.33 -53.92
CA LEU A 13 -43.13 0.10 -53.80
C LEU A 13 -44.17 0.95 -53.04
N LEU A 14 -45.08 0.31 -52.29
CA LEU A 14 -46.09 0.99 -51.47
C LEU A 14 -46.06 0.63 -49.97
N CYS A 15 -45.15 -0.24 -49.52
CA CYS A 15 -44.95 -0.51 -48.09
C CYS A 15 -43.77 0.25 -47.45
N SER A 16 -42.91 0.91 -48.22
CA SER A 16 -41.74 1.62 -47.69
C SER A 16 -42.04 3.06 -47.22
N SER A 17 -43.14 3.67 -47.64
CA SER A 17 -43.48 5.07 -47.31
C SER A 17 -44.33 5.25 -46.05
N LEU A 18 -44.81 4.15 -45.43
CA LEU A 18 -45.52 4.19 -44.14
C LEU A 18 -44.60 3.95 -42.93
N HIS A 19 -43.35 3.51 -43.14
CA HIS A 19 -42.37 3.37 -42.05
C HIS A 19 -41.65 4.68 -41.72
N THR A 20 -41.57 5.64 -42.64
CA THR A 20 -40.87 6.92 -42.40
C THR A 20 -41.69 7.92 -41.57
N TYR A 21 -43.02 7.99 -41.74
CA TYR A 21 -43.87 8.89 -40.94
C TYR A 21 -44.07 8.42 -39.48
N ALA A 22 -43.91 7.13 -39.20
CA ALA A 22 -43.99 6.60 -37.84
C ALA A 22 -42.66 6.76 -37.04
N GLU A 23 -41.53 6.95 -37.74
CA GLU A 23 -40.22 7.17 -37.09
C GLU A 23 -39.98 8.64 -36.72
N GLU A 24 -40.47 9.61 -37.49
CA GLU A 24 -40.28 11.04 -37.19
C GLU A 24 -40.98 11.48 -35.89
N GLY A 25 -42.16 10.93 -35.59
CA GLY A 25 -42.85 11.17 -34.31
C GLY A 25 -42.18 10.53 -33.09
N LYS A 26 -41.44 9.44 -33.29
CA LYS A 26 -40.60 8.82 -32.23
C LYS A 26 -39.32 9.61 -31.98
N GLN A 27 -38.76 10.26 -33.01
CA GLN A 27 -37.56 11.06 -32.86
C GLN A 27 -37.83 12.43 -32.20
N SER A 28 -38.98 13.05 -32.44
CA SER A 28 -39.35 14.31 -31.76
C SER A 28 -39.62 14.11 -30.27
N SER A 29 -40.40 13.09 -29.90
CA SER A 29 -40.69 12.74 -28.51
C SER A 29 -39.44 12.36 -27.71
N LEU A 30 -38.46 11.68 -28.34
CA LEU A 30 -37.18 11.36 -27.70
C LEU A 30 -36.35 12.63 -27.40
N LYS A 31 -36.28 13.58 -28.35
CA LYS A 31 -35.54 14.84 -28.17
C LYS A 31 -36.14 15.69 -27.04
N GLU A 32 -37.47 15.79 -26.98
CA GLU A 32 -38.16 16.50 -25.89
C GLU A 32 -37.91 15.83 -24.53
N SER A 33 -37.95 14.51 -24.47
CA SER A 33 -37.65 13.75 -23.25
C SER A 33 -36.21 13.98 -22.76
N MET A 34 -35.24 13.98 -23.68
CA MET A 34 -33.84 14.27 -23.35
C MET A 34 -33.63 15.70 -22.87
N GLU A 35 -34.29 16.68 -23.48
CA GLU A 35 -34.15 18.08 -23.08
C GLU A 35 -34.81 18.35 -21.71
N GLN A 36 -35.98 17.73 -21.45
CA GLN A 36 -36.59 17.75 -20.12
C GLN A 36 -35.69 17.10 -19.06
N ALA A 37 -35.00 16.01 -19.40
CA ALA A 37 -34.04 15.37 -18.50
C ALA A 37 -32.87 16.30 -18.17
N ARG A 38 -32.31 17.00 -19.16
CA ARG A 38 -31.23 17.98 -18.96
C ARG A 38 -31.66 19.15 -18.07
N ILE A 39 -32.85 19.70 -18.26
CA ILE A 39 -33.38 20.79 -17.42
C ILE A 39 -33.54 20.30 -15.98
N LYS A 40 -34.11 19.10 -15.77
CA LYS A 40 -34.26 18.51 -14.43
C LYS A 40 -32.90 18.26 -13.75
N GLU A 41 -31.90 17.81 -14.50
CA GLU A 41 -30.53 17.61 -14.00
C GLU A 41 -29.88 18.95 -13.60
N GLN A 42 -29.99 19.98 -14.44
CA GLN A 42 -29.50 21.33 -14.13
C GLN A 42 -30.15 21.92 -12.88
N GLN A 43 -31.48 21.79 -12.74
CA GLN A 43 -32.22 22.23 -11.56
C GLN A 43 -31.79 21.48 -10.29
N TYR A 44 -31.55 20.17 -10.39
CA TYR A 44 -31.06 19.37 -9.27
C TYR A 44 -29.68 19.82 -8.81
N ASP A 45 -28.77 20.05 -9.76
CA ASP A 45 -27.42 20.55 -9.48
C ASP A 45 -27.45 21.94 -8.87
N GLU A 46 -28.28 22.85 -9.38
CA GLU A 46 -28.43 24.21 -8.83
C GLU A 46 -28.96 24.17 -7.39
N LYS A 47 -29.97 23.36 -7.11
CA LYS A 47 -30.51 23.17 -5.75
C LYS A 47 -29.46 22.60 -4.80
N LYS A 48 -28.66 21.64 -5.26
CA LYS A 48 -27.55 21.06 -4.49
C LYS A 48 -26.46 22.08 -4.21
N MET A 49 -26.09 22.90 -5.20
CA MET A 49 -25.12 23.99 -5.03
C MET A 49 -25.63 25.03 -4.03
N LYS A 50 -26.89 25.48 -4.13
CA LYS A 50 -27.51 26.41 -3.17
C LYS A 50 -27.49 25.85 -1.74
N ARG A 51 -27.81 24.56 -1.56
CA ARG A 51 -27.72 23.89 -0.24
C ARG A 51 -26.29 23.90 0.31
N LEU A 52 -25.30 23.55 -0.51
CA LEU A 52 -23.89 23.55 -0.10
C LEU A 52 -23.39 24.97 0.20
N ALA A 53 -23.78 25.95 -0.62
CA ALA A 53 -23.46 27.36 -0.42
C ALA A 53 -24.00 27.85 0.93
N ASN A 54 -25.28 27.57 1.23
CA ASN A 54 -25.90 27.91 2.51
C ASN A 54 -25.20 27.21 3.70
N GLN A 55 -24.85 25.93 3.57
CA GLN A 55 -24.11 25.19 4.62
C GLN A 55 -22.69 25.73 4.88
N LEU A 56 -22.11 26.39 3.88
CA LEU A 56 -20.79 27.02 3.94
C LEU A 56 -20.86 28.52 4.23
N GLY A 57 -22.06 29.11 4.27
CA GLY A 57 -22.28 30.53 4.50
C GLY A 57 -21.78 31.43 3.37
N ILE A 58 -21.79 30.95 2.13
CA ILE A 58 -21.36 31.73 0.95
C ILE A 58 -22.56 32.12 0.09
N ASP A 59 -22.54 33.34 -0.44
CA ASP A 59 -23.50 33.77 -1.45
C ASP A 59 -22.99 33.39 -2.85
N ILE A 60 -23.88 32.79 -3.64
CA ILE A 60 -23.61 32.38 -5.03
C ILE A 60 -24.54 33.08 -6.03
N GLN A 61 -25.35 34.05 -5.59
CA GLN A 61 -26.21 34.84 -6.47
C GLN A 61 -25.37 35.63 -7.48
N GLY A 62 -25.79 35.63 -8.74
CA GLY A 62 -25.07 36.31 -9.83
C GLY A 62 -23.82 35.59 -10.35
N LEU A 63 -23.38 34.50 -9.73
CA LEU A 63 -22.27 33.68 -10.23
C LEU A 63 -22.76 32.72 -11.32
N ASN A 64 -21.96 32.56 -12.37
CA ASN A 64 -22.20 31.46 -13.32
C ASN A 64 -21.89 30.10 -12.65
N ARG A 65 -22.39 29.01 -13.23
CA ARG A 65 -22.25 27.66 -12.66
C ARG A 65 -20.80 27.31 -12.32
N LYS A 66 -19.84 27.61 -13.19
CA LYS A 66 -18.42 27.28 -12.99
C LYS A 66 -17.83 28.05 -11.80
N GLN A 67 -18.13 29.35 -11.72
CA GLN A 67 -17.72 30.22 -10.61
C GLN A 67 -18.34 29.77 -9.29
N ALA A 68 -19.64 29.45 -9.27
CA ALA A 68 -20.33 28.97 -8.07
C ALA A 68 -19.71 27.65 -7.54
N VAL A 69 -19.42 26.70 -8.45
CA VAL A 69 -18.73 25.44 -8.07
C VAL A 69 -17.34 25.72 -7.48
N GLN A 70 -16.56 26.60 -8.11
CA GLN A 70 -15.24 26.96 -7.62
C GLN A 70 -15.30 27.63 -6.25
N ALA A 71 -16.21 28.59 -6.05
CA ALA A 71 -16.43 29.25 -4.76
C ALA A 71 -16.83 28.24 -3.66
N ILE A 72 -17.73 27.30 -3.95
CA ILE A 72 -18.09 26.22 -3.03
C ILE A 72 -16.87 25.36 -2.69
N LEU A 73 -16.04 25.02 -3.67
CA LEU A 73 -14.86 24.16 -3.47
C LEU A 73 -13.79 24.86 -2.62
N GLU A 74 -13.53 26.14 -2.85
CA GLU A 74 -12.62 26.96 -2.05
C GLU A 74 -13.15 27.12 -0.62
N ALA A 75 -14.44 27.41 -0.44
CA ALA A 75 -15.06 27.49 0.88
C ALA A 75 -15.00 26.16 1.65
N LYS A 76 -15.19 25.02 0.97
CA LYS A 76 -14.99 23.69 1.57
C LYS A 76 -13.55 23.49 2.03
N LYS A 77 -12.56 23.85 1.20
CA LYS A 77 -11.14 23.75 1.56
C LYS A 77 -10.84 24.62 2.80
N LEU A 78 -11.32 25.86 2.84
CA LEU A 78 -11.15 26.75 3.99
C LEU A 78 -11.80 26.19 5.26
N LYS A 79 -13.04 25.67 5.17
CA LYS A 79 -13.71 25.04 6.32
C LYS A 79 -12.95 23.81 6.84
N ALA A 80 -12.37 23.01 5.93
CA ALA A 80 -11.55 21.87 6.32
C ALA A 80 -10.23 22.30 6.99
N ILE A 81 -9.56 23.33 6.46
CA ILE A 81 -8.34 23.91 7.04
C ILE A 81 -8.62 24.45 8.44
N THR A 82 -9.65 25.28 8.59
CA THR A 82 -10.05 25.85 9.89
C THR A 82 -10.46 24.80 10.91
N LEU A 83 -11.17 23.75 10.49
CA LEU A 83 -11.48 22.62 11.38
C LEU A 83 -10.22 21.90 11.84
N ARG A 84 -9.29 21.62 10.91
CA ARG A 84 -8.00 20.98 11.23
C ARG A 84 -7.15 21.85 12.15
N GLU A 85 -7.15 23.17 11.93
CA GLU A 85 -6.48 24.14 12.79
C GLU A 85 -7.06 24.13 14.21
N LYS A 86 -8.40 24.17 14.36
CA LYS A 86 -9.06 24.03 15.67
C LYS A 86 -8.71 22.72 16.35
N GLN A 87 -8.66 21.60 15.62
CA GLN A 87 -8.24 20.32 16.17
C GLN A 87 -6.78 20.33 16.63
N LEU A 88 -5.88 21.00 15.90
CA LEU A 88 -4.48 21.14 16.31
C LEU A 88 -4.35 22.01 17.56
N LEU A 89 -5.07 23.14 17.62
CA LEU A 89 -5.13 23.99 18.82
C LEU A 89 -5.55 23.17 20.06
N ILE A 90 -6.63 22.40 19.95
CA ILE A 90 -7.11 21.53 21.05
C ILE A 90 -6.07 20.45 21.41
N LYS A 91 -5.51 19.75 20.41
CA LYS A 91 -4.53 18.66 20.64
C LYS A 91 -3.24 19.13 21.30
N LEU A 92 -2.84 20.36 21.02
CA LEU A 92 -1.62 20.96 21.56
C LEU A 92 -1.89 21.76 22.83
N GLY A 93 -3.16 22.00 23.19
CA GLY A 93 -3.53 22.79 24.36
C GLY A 93 -3.25 24.29 24.18
N VAL A 94 -3.29 24.78 22.94
CA VAL A 94 -2.95 26.16 22.59
C VAL A 94 -4.20 26.93 22.18
N SER A 95 -4.35 28.15 22.67
CA SER A 95 -5.47 29.04 22.34
C SER A 95 -5.24 29.87 21.06
N ASP A 96 -3.98 30.20 20.75
CA ASP A 96 -3.62 31.24 19.78
C ASP A 96 -2.91 30.66 18.55
N ARG A 97 -3.28 31.16 17.37
CA ARG A 97 -2.70 30.71 16.08
C ARG A 97 -1.19 30.95 15.98
N GLN A 98 -0.67 32.03 16.56
CA GLN A 98 0.76 32.32 16.56
C GLN A 98 1.53 31.32 17.43
N LYS A 99 1.02 31.01 18.62
CA LYS A 99 1.59 29.98 19.50
C LYS A 99 1.54 28.59 18.84
N LEU A 100 0.47 28.29 18.10
CA LEU A 100 0.37 27.05 17.32
C LEU A 100 1.50 26.93 16.29
N ALA A 101 1.81 28.00 15.56
CA ALA A 101 2.90 27.99 14.59
C ALA A 101 4.26 27.74 15.27
N GLN A 102 4.54 28.42 16.37
CA GLN A 102 5.76 28.23 17.16
C GLN A 102 5.88 26.80 17.70
N GLU A 103 4.80 26.23 18.22
CA GLU A 103 4.83 24.85 18.74
C GLU A 103 5.02 23.83 17.62
N LEU A 104 4.42 24.04 16.45
CA LEU A 104 4.66 23.18 15.29
C LEU A 104 6.11 23.26 14.83
N GLU A 105 6.73 24.44 14.82
CA GLU A 105 8.15 24.60 14.51
C GLU A 105 9.04 23.93 15.54
N GLN A 106 8.73 24.05 16.83
CA GLN A 106 9.45 23.37 17.90
C GLN A 106 9.32 21.84 17.78
N LYS A 107 8.13 21.30 17.50
CA LYS A 107 7.95 19.86 17.27
C LYS A 107 8.68 19.38 16.03
N GLN A 108 8.68 20.17 14.96
CA GLN A 108 9.48 19.87 13.78
C GLN A 108 10.97 19.87 14.13
N ARG A 109 11.45 20.82 14.94
CA ARG A 109 12.84 20.85 15.39
C ARG A 109 13.19 19.67 16.29
N GLN A 110 12.31 19.30 17.22
CA GLN A 110 12.48 18.14 18.09
C GLN A 110 12.61 16.85 17.27
N THR A 111 11.72 16.62 16.30
CA THR A 111 11.81 15.43 15.44
C THR A 111 13.09 15.40 14.61
N LEU A 112 13.60 16.55 14.15
CA LEU A 112 14.90 16.64 13.49
C LEU A 112 16.06 16.35 14.45
N ASN A 113 16.03 16.89 15.67
CA ASN A 113 17.04 16.61 16.69
C ASN A 113 17.07 15.12 17.06
N GLU A 114 15.91 14.48 17.22
CA GLU A 114 15.82 13.03 17.47
C GLU A 114 16.41 12.20 16.32
N MET A 115 16.13 12.57 15.07
CA MET A 115 16.73 11.92 13.89
C MET A 115 18.24 12.15 13.84
N ALA A 116 18.69 13.36 14.16
CA ALA A 116 20.09 13.73 14.19
C ALA A 116 20.87 12.93 15.25
N LEU A 117 20.30 12.78 16.45
CA LEU A 117 20.85 11.91 17.51
C LEU A 117 20.98 10.45 17.07
N ARG A 118 19.99 9.90 16.34
CA ARG A 118 20.05 8.52 15.81
C ARG A 118 21.11 8.32 14.73
N LEU A 119 21.46 9.40 14.03
CA LEU A 119 22.48 9.43 12.99
C LEU A 119 23.82 9.95 13.49
N ASP A 120 23.92 10.33 14.77
CA ASP A 120 25.09 10.93 15.41
C ASP A 120 25.62 12.18 14.68
N VAL A 121 24.71 13.07 14.30
CA VAL A 121 25.01 14.30 13.54
C VAL A 121 24.54 15.53 14.31
N ASP A 122 25.37 16.58 14.34
CA ASP A 122 24.98 17.87 14.89
C ASP A 122 24.26 18.72 13.82
N ILE A 123 23.07 19.21 14.16
CA ILE A 123 22.26 20.10 13.31
C ILE A 123 21.99 21.46 13.97
N THR A 124 22.65 21.77 15.09
CA THR A 124 22.37 22.94 15.94
C THR A 124 22.37 24.25 15.13
N ASN A 125 23.32 24.39 14.20
CA ASN A 125 23.49 25.61 13.39
C ASN A 125 22.78 25.57 12.02
N LEU A 126 21.94 24.57 11.76
CA LEU A 126 21.21 24.45 10.49
C LEU A 126 19.78 24.92 10.62
N SER A 127 19.23 25.52 9.56
CA SER A 127 17.79 25.75 9.45
C SER A 127 17.03 24.42 9.37
N ASN A 128 15.73 24.42 9.67
CA ASN A 128 14.91 23.20 9.57
C ASN A 128 14.91 22.59 8.16
N LYS A 129 15.07 23.41 7.12
CA LYS A 129 15.14 22.93 5.73
C LYS A 129 16.47 22.23 5.46
N GLU A 130 17.59 22.87 5.80
CA GLU A 130 18.94 22.31 5.62
C GLU A 130 19.12 21.03 6.45
N ALA A 131 18.68 21.04 7.71
CA ALA A 131 18.72 19.86 8.57
C ALA A 131 17.94 18.69 7.96
N ARG A 132 16.76 18.94 7.36
CA ARG A 132 15.98 17.88 6.68
C ARG A 132 16.73 17.30 5.49
N GLU A 133 17.30 18.15 4.64
CA GLU A 133 18.03 17.72 3.45
C GLU A 133 19.27 16.91 3.83
N LEU A 134 20.03 17.37 4.82
CA LEU A 134 21.19 16.66 5.37
C LEU A 134 20.80 15.29 5.93
N LEU A 135 19.82 15.24 6.84
CA LEU A 135 19.38 13.99 7.48
C LEU A 135 18.80 13.00 6.46
N LYS A 136 18.08 13.50 5.43
CA LYS A 136 17.57 12.67 4.35
C LYS A 136 18.71 12.01 3.59
N LYS A 137 19.72 12.78 3.17
CA LYS A 137 20.89 12.28 2.46
C LYS A 137 21.64 11.21 3.27
N LEU A 138 21.93 11.51 4.54
CA LEU A 138 22.60 10.56 5.44
C LEU A 138 21.79 9.28 5.68
N THR A 139 20.47 9.40 5.76
CA THR A 139 19.58 8.23 5.88
C THR A 139 19.63 7.35 4.63
N GLU A 140 19.66 7.97 3.45
CA GLU A 140 19.77 7.26 2.16
C GLU A 140 21.15 6.58 2.03
N GLU A 141 22.24 7.27 2.36
CA GLU A 141 23.59 6.71 2.40
C GLU A 141 23.70 5.52 3.36
N ARG A 142 23.16 5.64 4.58
CA ARG A 142 23.18 4.54 5.56
C ARG A 142 22.36 3.34 5.09
N ARG A 143 21.22 3.57 4.43
CA ARG A 143 20.41 2.49 3.84
C ARG A 143 21.16 1.80 2.71
N GLN A 144 21.83 2.56 1.86
CA GLN A 144 22.64 2.02 0.77
C GLN A 144 23.81 1.18 1.31
N ALA A 145 24.55 1.69 2.29
CA ALA A 145 25.64 0.95 2.94
C ALA A 145 25.15 -0.35 3.60
N GLN A 146 23.94 -0.35 4.19
CA GLN A 146 23.32 -1.57 4.71
C GLN A 146 23.02 -2.60 3.62
N LEU A 147 22.49 -2.16 2.47
CA LEU A 147 22.27 -3.05 1.34
C LEU A 147 23.59 -3.60 0.80
N GLU A 148 24.63 -2.78 0.67
CA GLU A 148 25.97 -3.21 0.24
C GLU A 148 26.59 -4.22 1.21
N THR A 149 26.46 -4.00 2.51
CA THR A 149 26.92 -4.96 3.53
C THR A 149 26.19 -6.29 3.41
N LEU A 150 24.86 -6.25 3.20
CA LEU A 150 24.07 -7.46 2.99
C LEU A 150 24.42 -8.16 1.68
N ALA A 151 24.64 -7.40 0.63
CA ALA A 151 25.04 -7.85 -0.69
C ALA A 151 26.39 -8.58 -0.64
N ALA A 152 27.39 -7.97 0.00
CA ALA A 152 28.70 -8.59 0.23
C ALA A 152 28.58 -9.91 1.01
N ARG A 153 27.77 -9.93 2.08
CA ARG A 153 27.53 -11.14 2.89
C ARG A 153 26.85 -12.25 2.09
N LEU A 154 25.95 -11.90 1.17
CA LEU A 154 25.23 -12.85 0.33
C LEU A 154 25.93 -13.12 -1.00
N GLN A 155 27.06 -12.46 -1.28
CA GLN A 155 27.79 -12.50 -2.56
C GLN A 155 26.90 -12.15 -3.76
N VAL A 156 26.01 -11.17 -3.59
CA VAL A 156 25.10 -10.68 -4.63
C VAL A 156 25.60 -9.34 -5.13
N ASP A 157 25.74 -9.17 -6.43
CA ASP A 157 26.01 -7.86 -7.02
C ASP A 157 24.74 -7.00 -7.07
N ILE A 158 24.80 -5.80 -6.50
CA ILE A 158 23.73 -4.79 -6.54
C ILE A 158 24.16 -3.48 -7.20
N THR A 159 25.35 -3.43 -7.82
CA THR A 159 25.86 -2.23 -8.48
C THR A 159 24.95 -1.81 -9.62
N GLY A 160 24.63 -0.51 -9.68
CA GLY A 160 23.78 0.06 -10.71
C GLY A 160 22.28 -0.18 -10.53
N LEU A 161 21.85 -0.90 -9.49
CA LEU A 161 20.42 -1.11 -9.20
C LEU A 161 19.84 0.05 -8.40
N GLU A 162 18.57 0.36 -8.67
CA GLU A 162 17.81 1.26 -7.80
C GLU A 162 17.59 0.61 -6.42
N HIS A 163 17.40 1.42 -5.37
CA HIS A 163 17.25 0.94 -3.99
C HIS A 163 16.17 -0.15 -3.83
N LYS A 164 15.04 -0.03 -4.55
CA LYS A 164 13.96 -1.02 -4.51
C LYS A 164 14.38 -2.34 -5.17
N GLU A 165 15.02 -2.27 -6.33
CA GLU A 165 15.48 -3.44 -7.09
C GLU A 165 16.58 -4.18 -6.33
N ALA A 166 17.56 -3.45 -5.76
CA ALA A 166 18.60 -4.01 -4.92
C ALA A 166 18.00 -4.78 -3.73
N LYS A 167 16.98 -4.21 -3.08
CA LYS A 167 16.28 -4.86 -1.96
C LYS A 167 15.56 -6.14 -2.39
N GLU A 168 14.91 -6.13 -3.54
CA GLU A 168 14.23 -7.33 -4.08
C GLU A 168 15.21 -8.43 -4.45
N LYS A 169 16.31 -8.08 -5.13
CA LYS A 169 17.38 -9.02 -5.48
C LYS A 169 18.00 -9.67 -4.24
N LEU A 170 18.27 -8.88 -3.19
CA LEU A 170 18.78 -9.41 -1.91
C LEU A 170 17.74 -10.29 -1.22
N LYS A 171 16.45 -9.94 -1.27
CA LYS A 171 15.39 -10.77 -0.70
C LYS A 171 15.35 -12.14 -1.38
N GLN A 172 15.42 -12.19 -2.70
CA GLN A 172 15.46 -13.43 -3.46
C GLN A 172 16.68 -14.29 -3.06
N ALA A 173 17.86 -13.68 -2.96
CA ALA A 173 19.06 -14.38 -2.52
C ALA A 173 18.95 -14.92 -1.09
N ILE A 174 18.35 -14.16 -0.17
CA ILE A 174 18.07 -14.64 1.19
C ILE A 174 17.14 -15.85 1.17
N ASP A 175 16.08 -15.81 0.37
CA ASP A 175 15.10 -16.89 0.31
C ASP A 175 15.69 -18.14 -0.35
N LEU A 176 16.57 -17.99 -1.35
CA LEU A 176 17.37 -19.09 -1.91
C LEU A 176 18.31 -19.71 -0.88
N ASN A 177 19.07 -18.89 -0.12
CA ASN A 177 19.98 -19.39 0.90
C ASN A 177 19.24 -20.12 2.03
N LYS A 178 18.08 -19.61 2.45
CA LYS A 178 17.21 -20.32 3.40
C LYS A 178 16.77 -21.67 2.87
N TRP A 179 16.39 -21.73 1.58
CA TRP A 179 15.98 -22.99 0.97
C TRP A 179 17.13 -23.98 0.84
N GLN A 180 18.32 -23.52 0.48
CA GLN A 180 19.53 -24.34 0.46
C GLN A 180 19.84 -24.90 1.85
N PHE A 181 19.77 -24.08 2.90
CA PHE A 181 19.96 -24.55 4.27
C PHE A 181 18.97 -25.64 4.67
N VAL A 182 17.68 -25.49 4.30
CA VAL A 182 16.66 -26.52 4.54
C VAL A 182 16.99 -27.80 3.77
N LYS A 183 17.38 -27.69 2.49
CA LYS A 183 17.78 -28.84 1.65
C LYS A 183 18.97 -29.59 2.21
N GLU A 184 20.05 -28.90 2.58
CA GLU A 184 21.24 -29.52 3.16
C GLU A 184 20.93 -30.20 4.49
N THR A 185 20.08 -29.58 5.32
CA THR A 185 19.68 -30.15 6.60
C THR A 185 18.80 -31.38 6.40
N ALA A 186 17.84 -31.32 5.45
CA ALA A 186 17.00 -32.45 5.10
C ALA A 186 17.83 -33.62 4.55
N GLN A 187 18.80 -33.34 3.68
CA GLN A 187 19.72 -34.36 3.16
C GLN A 187 20.55 -35.03 4.27
N LYS A 188 21.08 -34.26 5.23
CA LYS A 188 21.81 -34.79 6.39
C LYS A 188 20.94 -35.65 7.32
N LEU A 189 19.63 -35.43 7.30
CA LEU A 189 18.64 -36.16 8.09
C LEU A 189 17.93 -37.25 7.28
N GLU A 190 18.28 -37.43 6.01
CA GLU A 190 17.63 -38.35 5.07
C GLU A 190 16.11 -38.14 4.96
N VAL A 191 15.68 -36.88 4.98
CA VAL A 191 14.26 -36.48 4.89
C VAL A 191 13.95 -36.04 3.46
N ASP A 192 12.98 -36.69 2.83
CA ASP A 192 12.45 -36.25 1.54
C ASP A 192 11.60 -34.98 1.72
N ILE A 193 11.94 -33.96 0.93
CA ILE A 193 11.24 -32.66 0.90
C ILE A 193 10.83 -32.26 -0.53
N GLU A 194 10.96 -33.17 -1.51
CA GLU A 194 10.56 -32.88 -2.88
C GLU A 194 9.05 -32.61 -2.97
N GLY A 195 8.66 -31.61 -3.77
CA GLY A 195 7.27 -31.20 -3.94
C GLY A 195 6.66 -30.43 -2.76
N LEU A 196 7.33 -30.31 -1.62
CA LEU A 196 6.83 -29.55 -0.47
C LEU A 196 7.04 -28.04 -0.64
N ALA A 197 6.10 -27.26 -0.09
CA ALA A 197 6.29 -25.82 0.05
C ALA A 197 7.38 -25.50 1.09
N TYR A 198 8.06 -24.36 0.97
CA TYR A 198 9.17 -23.97 1.86
C TYR A 198 8.84 -24.12 3.35
N GLN A 199 7.66 -23.65 3.78
CA GLN A 199 7.25 -23.69 5.19
C GLN A 199 7.00 -25.12 5.69
N GLU A 200 6.50 -25.99 4.83
CA GLU A 200 6.22 -27.39 5.17
C GLU A 200 7.52 -28.19 5.28
N ALA A 201 8.40 -28.05 4.30
CA ALA A 201 9.74 -28.63 4.32
C ALA A 201 10.55 -28.13 5.54
N LEU A 202 10.47 -26.83 5.87
CA LEU A 202 11.12 -26.28 7.07
C LEU A 202 10.57 -26.91 8.36
N LYS A 203 9.25 -27.04 8.48
CA LYS A 203 8.60 -27.65 9.65
C LYS A 203 9.03 -29.11 9.80
N LEU A 204 8.96 -29.88 8.71
CA LEU A 204 9.34 -31.29 8.68
C LEU A 204 10.81 -31.50 9.06
N THR A 205 11.71 -30.76 8.41
CA THR A 205 13.15 -30.80 8.71
C THR A 205 13.44 -30.43 10.16
N LYS A 206 12.75 -29.42 10.72
CA LYS A 206 12.91 -29.02 12.12
C LYS A 206 12.42 -30.09 13.09
N THR A 207 11.33 -30.80 12.77
CA THR A 207 10.84 -31.90 13.61
C THR A 207 11.80 -33.08 13.63
N GLU A 208 12.36 -33.45 12.48
CA GLU A 208 13.32 -34.54 12.39
C GLU A 208 14.65 -34.17 13.06
N LEU A 209 15.11 -32.92 12.90
CA LEU A 209 16.29 -32.42 13.60
C LEU A 209 16.15 -32.55 15.12
N LYS A 210 14.96 -32.23 15.67
CA LYS A 210 14.69 -32.36 17.11
C LYS A 210 14.70 -33.81 17.57
N LYS A 211 14.18 -34.75 16.76
CA LYS A 211 14.22 -36.19 17.05
C LYS A 211 15.66 -36.70 17.04
N GLU A 212 16.45 -36.30 16.05
CA GLU A 212 17.85 -36.70 15.93
C GLU A 212 18.71 -36.16 17.09
N GLN A 213 18.52 -34.89 17.47
CA GLN A 213 19.13 -34.32 18.67
C GLN A 213 18.75 -35.10 19.93
N ARG A 214 17.47 -35.50 20.05
CA ARG A 214 17.01 -36.29 21.19
C ARG A 214 17.69 -37.65 21.25
N LYS A 215 17.79 -38.36 20.13
CA LYS A 215 18.50 -39.65 20.05
C LYS A 215 19.96 -39.52 20.50
N LYS A 216 20.67 -38.49 20.04
CA LYS A 216 22.06 -38.21 20.44
C LYS A 216 22.19 -37.94 21.94
N LEU A 217 21.25 -37.18 22.51
CA LEU A 217 21.22 -36.94 23.96
C LEU A 217 20.94 -38.23 24.74
N GLU A 218 20.05 -39.09 24.27
CA GLU A 218 19.76 -40.39 24.89
C GLU A 218 20.97 -41.33 24.85
N GLN A 219 21.72 -41.35 23.74
CA GLN A 219 22.98 -42.09 23.62
C GLN A 219 24.03 -41.59 24.61
N LEU A 220 24.25 -40.27 24.70
CA LEU A 220 25.21 -39.67 25.64
C LEU A 220 24.78 -39.89 27.10
N ALA A 221 23.49 -39.73 27.39
CA ALA A 221 22.96 -39.98 28.73
C ALA A 221 23.11 -41.46 29.14
N ALA A 222 22.94 -42.40 28.21
CA ALA A 222 23.18 -43.81 28.46
C ALA A 222 24.67 -44.10 28.76
N GLN A 223 25.59 -43.49 28.02
CA GLN A 223 27.04 -43.58 28.30
C GLN A 223 27.41 -43.06 29.69
N LEU A 224 26.75 -41.98 30.13
CA LEU A 224 26.96 -41.36 31.44
C LEU A 224 26.06 -41.95 32.56
N HIS A 225 25.23 -42.94 32.24
CA HIS A 225 24.29 -43.57 33.18
C HIS A 225 23.28 -42.59 33.82
N ILE A 226 22.83 -41.58 33.07
CA ILE A 226 21.89 -40.54 33.51
C ILE A 226 20.50 -40.82 32.92
N ARG A 227 19.45 -40.68 33.74
CA ARG A 227 18.06 -40.79 33.27
C ARG A 227 17.54 -39.43 32.79
N ILE A 228 17.20 -39.31 31.51
CA ILE A 228 16.64 -38.08 30.91
C ILE A 228 15.18 -38.20 30.42
N LYS A 229 14.49 -39.30 30.74
CA LYS A 229 13.11 -39.54 30.30
C LYS A 229 12.15 -38.54 30.96
N GLY A 230 11.32 -37.87 30.14
CA GLY A 230 10.35 -36.87 30.60
C GLY A 230 10.88 -35.43 30.62
N LEU A 231 12.18 -35.23 30.39
CA LEU A 231 12.79 -33.91 30.29
C LEU A 231 12.69 -33.37 28.87
N SER A 232 12.60 -32.04 28.74
CA SER A 232 12.77 -31.34 27.46
C SER A 232 14.19 -31.53 26.90
N ASN A 233 14.40 -31.22 25.62
CA ASN A 233 15.73 -31.32 24.99
C ASN A 233 16.75 -30.38 25.66
N GLU A 234 16.32 -29.21 26.14
CA GLU A 234 17.16 -28.21 26.79
C GLU A 234 17.61 -28.70 28.17
N GLU A 235 16.68 -29.16 29.01
CA GLU A 235 16.98 -29.73 30.33
C GLU A 235 17.87 -30.98 30.24
N ALA A 236 17.58 -31.87 29.28
CA ALA A 236 18.39 -33.06 29.05
C ALA A 236 19.83 -32.69 28.65
N LEU A 237 20.00 -31.69 27.78
CA LEU A 237 21.32 -31.19 27.38
C LEU A 237 22.10 -30.60 28.56
N GLU A 238 21.44 -29.83 29.43
CA GLU A 238 22.08 -29.27 30.61
C GLU A 238 22.55 -30.35 31.60
N LEU A 239 21.73 -31.37 31.84
CA LEU A 239 22.11 -32.50 32.71
C LEU A 239 23.31 -33.26 32.15
N VAL A 240 23.30 -33.59 30.85
CA VAL A 240 24.43 -34.25 30.19
C VAL A 240 25.70 -33.40 30.30
N LYS A 241 25.62 -32.09 30.07
CA LYS A 241 26.76 -31.16 30.22
C LYS A 241 27.29 -31.11 31.65
N LYS A 242 26.42 -31.14 32.67
CA LYS A 242 26.84 -31.13 34.08
C LYS A 242 27.60 -32.39 34.46
N ALA A 243 27.21 -33.54 33.93
CA ALA A 243 27.86 -34.81 34.24
C ALA A 243 29.14 -35.07 33.45
N GLN A 244 29.40 -34.30 32.39
CA GLN A 244 30.67 -34.33 31.66
C GLN A 244 31.78 -33.48 32.29
N LYS A 245 31.42 -32.58 33.22
CA LYS A 245 32.36 -31.76 33.98
C LYS A 245 32.84 -32.50 35.21
#